data_AF-A0A382C9G1-F1
#
_entry.id   AF-A0A382C9G1-F1
#
_cell.length_a   1.000
_cell.length_b   1.000
_cell.length_c   1.000
_cell.angle_alpha   90.00
_cell.angle_beta   90.00
_cell.angle_gamma   90.00
#
_symmetry.space_group_name_H-M   'P 1'
#
loop_
_entity.id
_entity.type
_entity.pdbx_description
1 polymer ?
#
loop_
_entity_poly.entity_id
_entity_poly.type
_entity_poly.pdbx_seq_one_letter_code
_entity_poly.pdbx_strand_id
1 'polypeptide(L)'
;KKHRITTVNLAPVDDQAHSEPVPTEIDAKLAGLRKAGIWVSAPTGNHNFTNGISWPASQPNCFAIGAVRPSAEIVHLDRHSKVALLVPAHATSSSNAIVCGAVMVLREAIEQKNYKWKTNGNNLPEAMLAIMQQTGKPVTDPVTRLTFRRLDLLAALNYIYKGK
;
A
#
# COMPACT_ATOMS: atom_id res chain seq x y z
N LYS A 1 22.52 -4.53 -14.55
CA LYS A 1 21.23 -5.19 -14.19
C LYS A 1 20.29 -5.04 -15.38
N LYS A 2 19.78 -6.14 -15.97
CA LYS A 2 19.02 -6.09 -17.24
C LYS A 2 17.68 -5.34 -17.12
N HIS A 3 17.03 -5.38 -15.95
CA HIS A 3 15.83 -4.60 -15.65
C HIS A 3 15.91 -4.05 -14.21
N ARG A 4 15.61 -2.76 -14.02
CA ARG A 4 15.72 -2.03 -12.74
C ARG A 4 14.35 -1.93 -12.06
N ILE A 5 13.68 -3.08 -11.88
CA ILE A 5 12.34 -3.15 -11.29
C ILE A 5 12.39 -2.72 -9.82
N THR A 6 11.54 -1.76 -9.47
CA THR A 6 11.45 -1.18 -8.12
C THR A 6 10.09 -1.41 -7.46
N THR A 7 9.07 -1.75 -8.26
CA THR A 7 7.67 -1.84 -7.86
C THR A 7 6.97 -2.95 -8.64
N VAL A 8 6.10 -3.72 -7.99
CA VAL A 8 5.22 -4.72 -8.59
C VAL A 8 3.77 -4.42 -8.19
N ASN A 9 2.93 -4.20 -9.22
CA ASN A 9 1.49 -4.06 -9.10
C ASN A 9 0.84 -5.44 -9.31
N LEU A 10 0.49 -6.15 -8.23
CA LEU A 10 -0.26 -7.41 -8.34
C LEU A 10 -1.75 -7.07 -8.35
N ALA A 11 -2.41 -7.22 -9.49
CA ALA A 11 -3.85 -7.01 -9.62
C ALA A 11 -4.75 -8.25 -9.84
N PRO A 12 -4.27 -9.52 -9.93
CA PRO A 12 -5.21 -10.64 -9.91
C PRO A 12 -5.84 -10.72 -8.51
N VAL A 13 -7.16 -10.78 -8.44
CA VAL A 13 -7.92 -11.01 -7.21
C VAL A 13 -8.72 -12.29 -7.34
N ASP A 14 -8.90 -13.01 -6.24
CA ASP A 14 -9.65 -14.27 -6.19
C ASP A 14 -11.10 -14.11 -5.72
N ASP A 15 -11.52 -12.87 -5.48
CA ASP A 15 -12.87 -12.46 -5.10
C ASP A 15 -13.41 -13.13 -3.83
N GLN A 16 -12.52 -13.54 -2.91
CA GLN A 16 -12.86 -14.19 -1.65
C GLN A 16 -12.47 -13.34 -0.43
N ALA A 17 -13.24 -13.47 0.66
CA ALA A 17 -13.01 -12.74 1.90
C ALA A 17 -12.02 -13.50 2.80
N HIS A 18 -10.73 -13.20 2.71
CA HIS A 18 -9.71 -13.81 3.57
C HIS A 18 -9.35 -12.92 4.76
N SER A 19 -9.66 -13.38 5.97
CA SER A 19 -9.16 -12.76 7.21
C SER A 19 -7.69 -13.12 7.45
N GLU A 20 -7.28 -14.33 7.08
CA GLU A 20 -5.92 -14.87 7.21
C GLU A 20 -5.23 -15.06 5.84
N PRO A 21 -3.89 -15.10 5.77
CA PRO A 21 -3.20 -15.38 4.50
C PRO A 21 -3.55 -16.78 3.99
N VAL A 22 -3.63 -16.92 2.67
CA VAL A 22 -3.85 -18.21 1.99
C VAL A 22 -2.51 -18.72 1.46
N PRO A 23 -1.92 -19.79 2.00
CA PRO A 23 -0.63 -20.27 1.53
C PRO A 23 -0.66 -20.64 0.04
N THR A 24 0.21 -20.04 -0.76
CA THR A 24 0.37 -20.41 -2.18
C THR A 24 1.82 -20.34 -2.63
N GLU A 25 2.09 -20.82 -3.84
CA GLU A 25 3.43 -20.79 -4.43
C GLU A 25 4.04 -19.39 -4.62
N ILE A 26 3.24 -18.31 -4.50
CA ILE A 26 3.76 -16.95 -4.63
C ILE A 26 4.43 -16.45 -3.35
N ASP A 27 4.19 -17.06 -2.19
CA ASP A 27 4.61 -16.50 -0.90
C ASP A 27 6.13 -16.36 -0.79
N ALA A 28 6.87 -17.38 -1.22
CA ALA A 28 8.33 -17.33 -1.31
C ALA A 28 8.81 -16.27 -2.31
N LYS A 29 8.08 -16.07 -3.42
CA LYS A 29 8.38 -15.07 -4.45
C LYS A 29 8.15 -13.66 -3.90
N LEU A 30 7.04 -13.41 -3.21
CA LEU A 30 6.72 -12.15 -2.52
C LEU A 30 7.79 -11.83 -1.48
N ALA A 31 8.16 -12.79 -0.63
CA ALA A 31 9.23 -12.63 0.35
C ALA A 31 10.57 -12.27 -0.30
N GLY A 32 10.93 -12.92 -1.41
CA GLY A 32 12.12 -12.62 -2.20
C GLY A 32 12.13 -11.19 -2.75
N LEU A 33 11.01 -10.72 -3.30
CA LEU A 33 10.85 -9.35 -3.79
C LEU A 33 10.99 -8.32 -2.67
N ARG A 34 10.34 -8.56 -1.52
CA ARG A 34 10.46 -7.71 -0.32
C ARG A 34 11.90 -7.63 0.17
N LYS A 35 12.61 -8.76 0.26
CA LYS A 35 14.04 -8.83 0.63
C LYS A 35 14.94 -8.08 -0.36
N ALA A 36 14.57 -8.05 -1.65
CA ALA A 36 15.27 -7.28 -2.67
C ALA A 36 14.98 -5.77 -2.63
N GLY A 37 14.14 -5.28 -1.70
CA GLY A 37 13.78 -3.87 -1.59
C GLY A 37 12.83 -3.40 -2.69
N ILE A 38 12.03 -4.31 -3.24
CA ILE A 38 11.00 -4.02 -4.24
C ILE A 38 9.68 -3.79 -3.51
N TRP A 39 8.98 -2.73 -3.90
CA TRP A 39 7.60 -2.51 -3.45
C TRP A 39 6.68 -3.55 -4.07
N VAL A 40 5.83 -4.17 -3.25
CA VAL A 40 4.89 -5.20 -3.69
C VAL A 40 3.55 -4.90 -3.03
N SER A 41 2.52 -4.67 -3.83
CA SER A 41 1.18 -4.36 -3.33
C SER A 41 0.08 -4.90 -4.23
N ALA A 42 -1.09 -5.10 -3.63
CA ALA A 42 -2.28 -5.61 -4.30
C ALA A 42 -3.55 -4.89 -3.85
N PRO A 43 -4.57 -4.79 -4.72
CA PRO A 43 -5.87 -4.25 -4.37
C PRO A 43 -6.59 -5.17 -3.38
N THR A 44 -7.33 -4.61 -2.42
CA THR A 44 -8.05 -5.41 -1.41
C THR A 44 -9.28 -6.15 -1.95
N GLY A 45 -9.77 -5.78 -3.14
CA GLY A 45 -10.97 -6.33 -3.77
C GLY A 45 -12.14 -5.33 -3.81
N ASN A 46 -13.19 -5.66 -4.57
CA ASN A 46 -14.28 -4.72 -4.91
C ASN A 46 -15.67 -5.17 -4.41
N HIS A 47 -15.73 -6.09 -3.43
CA HIS A 47 -16.96 -6.83 -3.06
C HIS A 47 -17.70 -6.23 -1.87
N ASN A 48 -17.09 -5.27 -1.18
CA ASN A 48 -17.56 -4.67 0.07
C ASN A 48 -17.43 -5.57 1.30
N PHE A 49 -16.52 -6.54 1.28
CA PHE A 49 -16.20 -7.36 2.45
C PHE A 49 -15.76 -6.49 3.63
N THR A 50 -16.10 -6.94 4.84
CA THR A 50 -15.73 -6.27 6.11
C THR A 50 -15.05 -7.22 7.10
N ASN A 51 -14.97 -8.50 6.75
CA ASN A 51 -14.40 -9.59 7.53
C ASN A 51 -13.18 -10.23 6.83
N GLY A 52 -12.71 -9.67 5.72
CA GLY A 52 -11.59 -10.18 4.94
C GLY A 52 -11.30 -9.34 3.71
N ILE A 53 -10.21 -9.67 3.01
CA ILE A 53 -9.79 -9.06 1.75
C ILE A 53 -9.32 -10.13 0.77
N SER A 54 -9.37 -9.83 -0.52
CA SER A 54 -9.01 -10.76 -1.59
C SER A 54 -7.53 -11.13 -1.55
N TRP A 55 -7.20 -12.35 -1.97
CA TRP A 55 -5.84 -12.73 -2.30
C TRP A 55 -5.39 -11.93 -3.56
N PRO A 56 -4.12 -11.52 -3.70
CA PRO A 56 -3.00 -11.71 -2.79
C PRO A 56 -2.82 -10.59 -1.76
N ALA A 57 -3.77 -9.66 -1.62
CA ALA A 57 -3.68 -8.59 -0.63
C ALA A 57 -3.70 -9.09 0.82
N SER A 58 -4.25 -10.29 1.07
CA SER A 58 -4.22 -10.95 2.39
C SER A 58 -2.84 -11.47 2.81
N GLN A 59 -1.84 -11.48 1.90
CA GLN A 59 -0.51 -12.06 2.13
C GLN A 59 0.43 -11.15 2.95
N PRO A 60 1.27 -11.70 3.84
CA PRO A 60 2.14 -10.91 4.73
C PRO A 60 3.22 -10.10 3.99
N ASN A 61 3.65 -10.52 2.80
CA ASN A 61 4.68 -9.86 1.99
C ASN A 61 4.09 -9.02 0.85
N CYS A 62 2.80 -8.69 0.93
CA CYS A 62 2.07 -7.88 -0.04
C CYS A 62 1.32 -6.77 0.70
N PHE A 63 1.58 -5.51 0.37
CA PHE A 63 0.81 -4.43 0.98
C PHE A 63 -0.61 -4.40 0.42
N ALA A 64 -1.60 -4.53 1.30
CA ALA A 64 -3.01 -4.45 0.97
C ALA A 64 -3.44 -2.99 0.76
N ILE A 65 -3.89 -2.65 -0.45
CA ILE A 65 -4.26 -1.30 -0.83
C ILE A 65 -5.77 -1.20 -1.00
N GLY A 66 -6.37 -0.44 -0.09
CA GLY A 66 -7.81 -0.16 -0.10
C GLY A 66 -8.15 1.13 -0.83
N ALA A 67 -9.45 1.38 -0.96
CA ALA A 67 -9.96 2.55 -1.65
C ALA A 67 -10.69 3.49 -0.67
N VAL A 68 -10.57 4.79 -0.95
CA VAL A 68 -11.43 5.82 -0.37
C VAL A 68 -12.06 6.58 -1.52
N ARG A 69 -13.36 6.91 -1.42
CA ARG A 69 -14.05 7.64 -2.48
C ARG A 69 -13.40 9.01 -2.69
N PRO A 70 -13.07 9.38 -3.94
CA PRO A 70 -12.59 10.72 -4.24
C PRO A 70 -13.54 11.78 -3.66
N SER A 71 -12.96 12.80 -3.02
CA SER A 71 -13.68 13.96 -2.45
C SER A 71 -14.67 13.68 -1.30
N ALA A 72 -14.88 12.42 -0.89
CA ALA A 72 -15.89 12.10 0.12
C ALA A 72 -15.34 11.54 1.44
N GLU A 73 -14.04 11.26 1.54
CA GLU A 73 -13.40 10.62 2.71
C GLU A 73 -14.13 9.36 3.22
N ILE A 74 -14.87 8.68 2.33
CA ILE A 74 -15.60 7.46 2.63
C ILE A 74 -14.75 6.27 2.21
N VAL A 75 -14.37 5.42 3.18
CA VAL A 75 -13.76 4.11 2.89
C VAL A 75 -14.81 3.21 2.25
N HIS A 76 -14.47 2.57 1.13
CA HIS A 76 -15.40 1.68 0.42
C HIS A 76 -14.70 0.42 -0.08
N LEU A 77 -15.51 -0.55 -0.52
CA LEU A 77 -15.07 -1.86 -1.00
C LEU A 77 -14.51 -2.74 0.14
N ASP A 78 -13.60 -3.65 -0.18
CA ASP A 78 -13.11 -4.65 0.78
C ASP A 78 -12.25 -3.97 1.85
N ARG A 79 -12.66 -4.12 3.11
CA ARG A 79 -12.14 -3.45 4.31
C ARG A 79 -11.77 -4.49 5.35
N HIS A 80 -10.56 -4.35 5.91
CA HIS A 80 -10.05 -5.26 6.93
C HIS A 80 -8.89 -4.60 7.69
N SER A 81 -8.54 -5.13 8.86
CA SER A 81 -7.40 -4.65 9.67
C SER A 81 -6.05 -4.74 8.96
N LYS A 82 -5.95 -5.58 7.92
CA LYS A 82 -4.74 -5.76 7.08
C LYS A 82 -4.52 -4.64 6.05
N VAL A 83 -5.49 -3.77 5.80
CA VAL A 83 -5.34 -2.68 4.84
C VAL A 83 -4.20 -1.76 5.29
N ALA A 84 -3.15 -1.66 4.47
CA ALA A 84 -1.95 -0.90 4.78
C ALA A 84 -2.13 0.59 4.51
N LEU A 85 -2.86 0.94 3.45
CA LEU A 85 -3.05 2.32 3.00
C LEU A 85 -4.34 2.43 2.18
N LEU A 86 -5.06 3.55 2.33
CA LEU A 86 -6.17 3.91 1.45
C LEU A 86 -5.70 4.88 0.38
N VAL A 87 -6.17 4.69 -0.85
CA VAL A 87 -5.85 5.56 -1.97
C VAL A 87 -7.14 6.04 -2.64
N PRO A 88 -7.30 7.35 -2.92
CA PRO A 88 -8.49 7.87 -3.59
C PRO A 88 -8.69 7.26 -4.98
N ALA A 89 -9.70 6.42 -5.13
CA ALA A 89 -10.10 5.84 -6.42
C ALA A 89 -11.49 5.20 -6.33
N HIS A 90 -12.14 4.94 -7.46
CA HIS A 90 -13.45 4.26 -7.48
C HIS A 90 -13.33 2.73 -7.33
N ALA A 91 -12.21 2.13 -7.74
CA ALA A 91 -11.92 0.70 -7.62
C ALA A 91 -10.56 0.47 -6.96
N THR A 92 -10.40 -0.63 -6.22
CA THR A 92 -9.14 -0.92 -5.52
C THR A 92 -7.99 -1.21 -6.49
N SER A 93 -8.26 -1.73 -7.69
CA SER A 93 -7.24 -1.89 -8.75
C SER A 93 -6.60 -0.56 -9.15
N SER A 94 -7.41 0.50 -9.31
CA SER A 94 -6.93 1.86 -9.55
C SER A 94 -6.16 2.39 -8.33
N SER A 95 -6.65 2.15 -7.11
CA SER A 95 -5.93 2.49 -5.87
C SER A 95 -4.52 1.88 -5.85
N ASN A 96 -4.39 0.60 -6.22
CA ASN A 96 -3.09 -0.08 -6.26
C ASN A 96 -2.15 0.49 -7.33
N ALA A 97 -2.68 0.78 -8.52
CA ALA A 97 -1.89 1.39 -9.59
C ALA A 97 -1.38 2.78 -9.20
N ILE A 98 -2.22 3.61 -8.56
CA ILE A 98 -1.85 4.95 -8.09
C ILE A 98 -0.74 4.87 -7.05
N VAL A 99 -0.85 3.99 -6.04
CA VAL A 99 0.23 3.89 -5.04
C VAL A 99 1.53 3.35 -5.65
N CYS A 100 1.45 2.45 -6.63
CA CYS A 100 2.64 1.98 -7.36
C CYS A 100 3.37 3.14 -8.06
N GLY A 101 2.64 4.08 -8.66
CA GLY A 101 3.24 5.31 -9.19
C GLY A 101 3.77 6.23 -8.08
N ALA A 102 3.02 6.40 -7.00
CA ALA A 102 3.40 7.24 -5.87
C ALA A 102 4.73 6.80 -5.23
N VAL A 103 4.94 5.48 -5.05
CA VAL A 103 6.19 4.96 -4.47
C VAL A 103 7.38 5.09 -5.40
N MET A 104 7.17 5.11 -6.73
CA MET A 104 8.26 5.42 -7.67
C MET A 104 8.74 6.86 -7.48
N VAL A 105 7.80 7.81 -7.37
CA VAL A 105 8.11 9.23 -7.11
C VAL A 105 8.75 9.41 -5.74
N LEU A 106 8.22 8.76 -4.70
CA LEU A 106 8.76 8.85 -3.35
C LEU A 106 10.18 8.28 -3.27
N ARG A 107 10.44 7.16 -3.96
CA ARG A 107 11.77 6.56 -4.05
C ARG A 107 12.78 7.51 -4.70
N GLU A 108 12.39 8.15 -5.80
CA GLU A 108 13.23 9.16 -6.47
C GLU A 108 13.54 10.33 -5.53
N ALA A 109 12.55 10.83 -4.79
CA ALA A 109 12.75 11.88 -3.80
C ALA A 109 13.74 11.47 -2.68
N ILE A 110 13.63 10.23 -2.19
CA ILE A 110 14.57 9.68 -1.19
C ILE A 110 16.00 9.69 -1.73
N GLU A 111 16.19 9.26 -2.99
CA GLU A 111 17.50 9.23 -3.65
C GLU A 111 18.06 10.64 -3.87
N GLN A 112 17.29 11.54 -4.48
CA GLN A 112 17.71 12.92 -4.76
C GLN A 112 18.08 13.72 -3.50
N LYS A 113 17.45 13.41 -2.36
CA LYS A 113 17.74 14.08 -1.08
C LYS A 113 18.71 13.34 -0.18
N ASN A 114 19.23 12.19 -0.59
CA ASN A 114 20.01 11.31 0.29
C ASN A 114 19.30 11.11 1.65
N TYR A 115 17.98 10.97 1.62
CA TYR A 115 17.17 10.93 2.83
C TYR A 115 17.46 9.67 3.66
N LYS A 116 17.61 9.82 4.98
CA LYS A 116 17.95 8.73 5.92
C LYS A 116 16.74 7.84 6.24
N TRP A 117 16.18 7.20 5.21
CA TRP A 117 14.96 6.37 5.27
C TRP A 117 15.04 5.19 6.24
N LYS A 118 16.24 4.73 6.62
CA LYS A 118 16.44 3.64 7.59
C LYS A 118 15.88 3.97 8.98
N THR A 119 15.63 5.25 9.26
CA THR A 119 14.94 5.67 10.49
C THR A 119 13.43 5.37 10.48
N ASN A 120 12.85 5.07 9.31
CA ASN A 120 11.42 4.82 9.12
C ASN A 120 11.07 3.34 8.86
N GLY A 121 12.05 2.45 8.65
CA GLY A 121 11.76 1.04 8.39
C GLY A 121 12.99 0.17 8.12
N ASN A 122 12.81 -1.15 8.20
CA ASN A 122 13.91 -2.13 8.06
C ASN A 122 14.39 -2.28 6.62
N ASN A 123 13.52 -1.99 5.65
CA ASN A 123 13.84 -1.94 4.24
C ASN A 123 13.16 -0.73 3.59
N LEU A 124 13.60 -0.39 2.39
CA LEU A 124 13.13 0.80 1.68
C LEU A 124 11.59 0.78 1.44
N PRO A 125 10.96 -0.31 0.99
CA PRO A 125 9.51 -0.37 0.88
C PRO A 125 8.73 -0.16 2.19
N GLU A 126 9.18 -0.74 3.32
CA GLU A 126 8.61 -0.46 4.65
C GLU A 126 8.76 1.00 5.04
N ALA A 127 9.94 1.58 4.83
CA ALA A 127 10.18 2.99 5.10
C ALA A 127 9.26 3.90 4.28
N MET A 128 9.07 3.60 2.98
CA MET A 128 8.15 4.34 2.12
C MET A 128 6.70 4.22 2.60
N LEU A 129 6.25 3.02 3.00
CA LEU A 129 4.91 2.83 3.57
C LEU A 129 4.75 3.65 4.86
N ALA A 130 5.72 3.56 5.77
CA ALA A 130 5.69 4.28 7.05
C ALA A 130 5.63 5.80 6.85
N ILE A 131 6.39 6.35 5.90
CA ILE A 131 6.32 7.78 5.54
C ILE A 131 4.91 8.12 5.04
N MET A 132 4.35 7.36 4.11
CA MET A 132 2.99 7.61 3.58
C MET A 132 1.90 7.48 4.66
N GLN A 133 2.08 6.58 5.63
CA GLN A 133 1.16 6.44 6.76
C GLN A 133 1.30 7.60 7.75
N GLN A 134 2.52 8.04 8.04
CA GLN A 134 2.81 9.15 8.94
C GLN A 134 2.26 10.48 8.40
N THR A 135 2.40 10.72 7.10
CA THR A 135 1.94 11.96 6.46
C THR A 135 0.50 11.86 5.94
N GLY A 136 -0.09 10.67 5.94
CA GLY A 136 -1.42 10.41 5.43
C GLY A 136 -2.53 10.90 6.36
N LYS A 137 -3.64 11.35 5.77
CA LYS A 137 -4.81 11.81 6.52
C LYS A 137 -5.54 10.61 7.15
N PRO A 138 -5.92 10.67 8.43
CA PRO A 138 -6.72 9.61 9.03
C PRO A 138 -8.11 9.57 8.40
N VAL A 139 -8.64 8.38 8.15
CA VAL A 139 -10.01 8.17 7.68
C VAL A 139 -10.61 7.01 8.47
N THR A 140 -11.72 7.25 9.16
CA THR A 140 -12.42 6.24 9.95
C THR A 140 -13.57 5.65 9.16
N ASP A 141 -13.60 4.33 9.01
CA ASP A 141 -14.74 3.62 8.45
C ASP A 141 -15.82 3.45 9.54
N PRO A 142 -17.03 4.02 9.37
CA PRO A 142 -18.07 3.89 10.37
C PRO A 142 -18.59 2.46 10.53
N VAL A 143 -18.39 1.58 9.53
CA VAL A 143 -18.87 0.19 9.56
C VAL A 143 -17.93 -0.69 10.38
N THR A 144 -16.66 -0.77 9.99
CA THR A 144 -15.67 -1.61 10.70
C THR A 144 -15.09 -0.95 11.95
N ARG A 145 -15.32 0.37 12.14
CA ARG A 145 -14.71 1.20 13.19
C ARG A 145 -13.18 1.30 13.11
N LEU A 146 -12.59 0.82 12.02
CA LEU A 146 -11.16 0.94 11.76
C LEU A 146 -10.81 2.34 11.27
N THR A 147 -9.67 2.85 11.73
CA THR A 147 -9.07 4.09 11.22
C THR A 147 -7.86 3.75 10.38
N PHE A 148 -7.87 4.20 9.14
CA PHE A 148 -6.80 3.99 8.18
C PHE A 148 -6.07 5.30 7.86
N ARG A 149 -4.95 5.19 7.14
CA ARG A 149 -4.24 6.34 6.58
C ARG A 149 -4.52 6.43 5.09
N ARG A 150 -5.02 7.59 4.66
CA ARG A 150 -5.21 7.94 3.25
C ARG A 150 -3.94 8.56 2.71
N LEU A 151 -3.49 8.07 1.55
CA LEU A 151 -2.35 8.61 0.83
C LEU A 151 -2.49 10.13 0.62
N ASP A 152 -1.45 10.85 1.03
CA ASP A 152 -1.17 12.24 0.68
C ASP A 152 0.28 12.31 0.18
N LEU A 153 0.46 12.12 -1.12
CA LEU A 153 1.80 12.06 -1.73
C LEU A 153 2.54 13.39 -1.59
N LEU A 154 1.84 14.51 -1.69
CA LEU A 154 2.46 15.83 -1.53
C LEU A 154 2.99 16.01 -0.10
N ALA A 155 2.23 15.59 0.92
CA ALA A 155 2.71 15.61 2.30
C ALA A 155 3.91 14.68 2.50
N ALA A 156 3.91 13.49 1.90
CA ALA A 156 5.03 12.55 1.95
C ALA A 156 6.31 13.13 1.32
N LEU A 157 6.18 13.80 0.17
CA LEU A 157 7.30 14.48 -0.49
C LEU A 157 7.78 15.66 0.36
N ASN A 158 6.88 16.48 0.86
CA ASN A 158 7.24 17.60 1.74
C ASN A 158 7.99 17.11 2.98
N TYR A 159 7.63 15.97 3.56
CA TYR A 159 8.35 15.38 4.69
C TYR A 159 9.81 15.06 4.35
N ILE A 160 10.07 14.49 3.17
CA ILE A 160 11.45 14.22 2.69
C ILE A 160 12.21 15.52 2.42
N TYR A 161 11.57 16.49 1.75
CA TYR A 161 12.23 17.73 1.32
C TYR A 161 12.44 18.73 2.47
N LYS A 162 11.62 18.68 3.54
CA LYS A 162 11.76 19.50 4.75
C LYS A 162 12.81 18.99 5.72
N GLY A 163 13.28 17.75 5.60
CA GLY A 163 14.32 17.17 6.45
C GLY A 163 15.73 17.76 6.23
N LYS A 164 15.82 19.06 5.94
CA LYS A 164 17.04 19.86 5.89
C LYS A 164 17.19 20.65 7.19
#